data_AF-A0A6C0JM53-F1
#
_entry.id   AF-A0A6C0JM53-F1
#
_cell.length_a   1.000
_cell.length_b   1.000
_cell.length_c   1.000
_cell.angle_alpha   90.00
_cell.angle_beta   90.00
_cell.angle_gamma   90.00
#
_symmetry.space_group_name_H-M   'P 1'
#
loop_
_entity.id
_entity.type
_entity.pdbx_description
1 polymer ?
#
loop_
_entity_poly.entity_id
_entity_poly.type
_entity_poly.pdbx_seq_one_letter_code
_entity_poly.pdbx_strand_id
1 'polypeptide(L)'
;MKIPIRYVPTKLTSADKQKQIAMILKSKKMYKQHKYYTRKPITSYKNKTSKHVLNARKIYNIENVMPNKELALKTGCTIEALKEIVKRGEGAYYSSGSRPNQTAQSWGLARLASSLTAGKAAAVDYSILDKGCNHNGKAFVLANKSREKYKYGHSKTKKSVFKIKNV
;
A
#
# COMPACT_ATOMS: atom_id res chain seq x y z
N MET A 1 9.17 19.24 8.91
CA MET A 1 8.86 17.78 8.77
C MET A 1 9.07 17.32 7.33
N LYS A 2 9.49 16.06 7.10
CA LYS A 2 9.65 15.45 5.77
C LYS A 2 8.56 14.40 5.49
N ILE A 3 7.71 14.59 4.47
CA ILE A 3 6.67 13.64 4.04
C ILE A 3 6.94 13.19 2.60
N PRO A 4 6.76 11.90 2.24
CA PRO A 4 6.89 11.45 0.85
C PRO A 4 6.01 12.26 -0.11
N ILE A 5 6.56 12.69 -1.24
CA ILE A 5 5.82 13.50 -2.24
C ILE A 5 4.55 12.78 -2.72
N ARG A 6 4.57 11.46 -2.83
CA ARG A 6 3.39 10.68 -3.19
C ARG A 6 2.22 10.83 -2.21
N TYR A 7 2.46 11.20 -0.94
CA TYR A 7 1.40 11.40 0.04
C TYR A 7 0.85 12.83 0.03
N VAL A 8 1.67 13.79 -0.42
CA VAL A 8 1.30 15.20 -0.60
C VAL A 8 1.81 15.68 -1.97
N PRO A 9 1.13 15.30 -3.06
CA PRO A 9 1.58 15.62 -4.43
C PRO A 9 1.68 17.12 -4.68
N THR A 10 2.61 17.52 -5.56
CA THR A 10 2.83 18.93 -5.93
C THR A 10 1.61 19.58 -6.58
N LYS A 11 0.80 18.78 -7.29
CA LYS A 11 -0.44 19.18 -7.96
C LYS A 11 -1.61 19.59 -7.04
N LEU A 12 -1.50 19.37 -5.73
CA LEU A 12 -2.52 19.81 -4.79
C LEU A 12 -2.46 21.33 -4.59
N THR A 13 -3.62 21.95 -4.33
CA THR A 13 -3.67 23.36 -3.90
C THR A 13 -2.97 23.53 -2.55
N SER A 14 -2.49 24.74 -2.25
CA SER A 14 -1.81 25.01 -0.98
C SER A 14 -2.67 24.68 0.24
N ALA A 15 -3.97 24.98 0.18
CA ALA A 15 -4.94 24.63 1.22
C ALA A 15 -5.09 23.11 1.40
N ASP A 16 -5.24 22.36 0.31
CA ASP A 16 -5.40 20.90 0.38
C ASP A 16 -4.12 20.19 0.80
N LYS A 17 -2.94 20.74 0.47
CA LYS A 17 -1.66 20.26 1.02
C LYS A 17 -1.66 20.33 2.54
N GLN A 18 -2.06 21.48 3.11
CA GLN A 18 -2.13 21.65 4.56
C GLN A 18 -3.13 20.68 5.20
N LYS A 19 -4.34 20.55 4.63
CA LYS A 19 -5.35 19.58 5.10
C LYS A 19 -4.82 18.15 5.10
N GLN A 20 -4.20 17.72 3.99
CA GLN A 20 -3.65 16.37 3.87
C GLN A 20 -2.54 16.10 4.89
N ILE A 21 -1.66 17.08 5.13
CA ILE A 21 -0.59 16.98 6.12
C ILE A 21 -1.16 16.84 7.53
N ALA A 22 -2.10 17.71 7.91
CA ALA A 22 -2.76 17.68 9.20
C ALA A 22 -3.46 16.34 9.45
N MET A 23 -4.17 15.83 8.44
CA MET A 23 -4.84 14.53 8.48
C MET A 23 -3.86 13.35 8.63
N ILE A 24 -2.71 13.37 7.94
CA ILE A 24 -1.66 12.34 8.08
C ILE A 24 -1.07 12.39 9.50
N LEU A 25 -0.76 13.57 10.01
CA LEU A 25 -0.21 13.76 11.36
C LEU A 25 -1.18 13.26 12.44
N LYS A 26 -2.45 13.63 12.33
CA LYS A 26 -3.51 13.16 13.22
C LYS A 26 -3.61 11.63 13.20
N SER A 27 -3.63 11.03 11.99
CA SER A 27 -3.68 9.57 11.84
C SER A 27 -2.54 8.87 12.55
N LYS A 28 -1.31 9.36 12.38
CA LYS A 28 -0.12 8.81 13.05
C LYS A 28 -0.17 8.95 14.57
N LYS A 29 -0.60 10.11 15.08
CA LYS A 29 -0.74 10.36 16.52
C LYS A 29 -1.75 9.39 17.13
N MET A 30 -2.93 9.26 16.51
CA MET A 30 -3.99 8.37 16.97
C MET A 30 -3.58 6.90 16.88
N TYR A 31 -2.88 6.48 15.83
CA TYR A 31 -2.43 5.10 15.66
C TYR A 31 -1.51 4.63 16.80
N LYS A 32 -0.62 5.50 17.29
CA LYS A 32 0.21 5.22 18.48
C LYS A 32 -0.60 5.00 19.76
N GLN A 33 -1.84 5.50 19.79
CA GLN A 33 -2.80 5.35 20.89
C GLN A 33 -3.80 4.23 20.62
N HIS A 34 -3.53 3.34 19.64
CA HIS A 34 -4.45 2.29 19.19
C HIS A 34 -5.81 2.81 18.69
N LYS A 35 -5.87 4.07 18.24
CA LYS A 35 -7.06 4.70 17.65
C LYS A 35 -6.88 4.87 16.15
N TYR A 36 -7.89 4.50 15.37
CA TYR A 36 -7.83 4.54 13.90
C TYR A 36 -8.57 5.75 13.34
N TYR A 37 -7.87 6.57 12.55
CA TYR A 37 -8.45 7.76 11.92
C TYR A 37 -8.48 7.63 10.40
N THR A 38 -9.70 7.63 9.85
CA THR A 38 -9.95 7.65 8.40
C THR A 38 -10.02 9.08 7.91
N ARG A 39 -9.33 9.36 6.79
CA ARG A 39 -9.14 10.72 6.27
C ARG A 39 -10.25 11.10 5.31
N LYS A 40 -10.69 12.36 5.38
CA LYS A 40 -11.67 12.91 4.45
C LYS A 40 -11.04 13.10 3.05
N PRO A 41 -11.80 12.94 1.97
CA PRO A 41 -11.33 13.27 0.63
C PRO A 41 -10.97 14.76 0.50
N ILE A 42 -9.96 15.05 -0.33
CA ILE A 42 -9.60 16.40 -0.78
C ILE A 42 -9.99 16.55 -2.25
N THR A 43 -10.54 17.71 -2.60
CA THR A 43 -11.18 17.96 -3.90
C THR A 43 -10.17 18.17 -5.02
N SER A 44 -9.03 18.80 -4.74
CA SER A 44 -8.00 19.04 -5.77
C SER A 44 -7.27 17.77 -6.25
N TYR A 45 -7.52 16.61 -5.64
CA TYR A 45 -6.88 15.35 -6.03
C TYR A 45 -7.75 14.52 -6.97
N LYS A 46 -7.30 14.39 -8.23
CA LYS A 46 -7.87 13.41 -9.18
C LYS A 46 -7.50 11.98 -8.78
N ASN A 47 -8.52 11.16 -8.53
CA ASN A 47 -8.39 9.76 -8.18
C ASN A 47 -7.87 8.93 -9.37
N LYS A 48 -7.11 7.87 -9.07
CA LYS A 48 -6.58 6.94 -10.08
C LYS A 48 -6.47 5.54 -9.49
N THR A 49 -6.89 4.54 -10.26
CA THR A 49 -6.73 3.12 -9.93
C THR A 49 -5.26 2.73 -9.83
N SER A 50 -4.93 1.87 -8.87
CA SER A 50 -3.57 1.36 -8.70
C SER A 50 -3.16 0.51 -9.89
N LYS A 51 -2.00 0.83 -10.51
CA LYS A 51 -1.41 0.00 -11.57
C LYS A 51 -1.16 -1.44 -11.10
N HIS A 52 -0.83 -1.65 -9.82
CA HIS A 52 -0.64 -2.99 -9.27
C HIS A 52 -1.93 -3.83 -9.32
N VAL A 53 -3.09 -3.21 -9.03
CA VAL A 53 -4.38 -3.90 -9.10
C VAL A 53 -4.68 -4.30 -10.55
N LEU A 54 -4.48 -3.38 -11.50
CA LEU A 54 -4.64 -3.68 -12.93
C LEU A 54 -3.72 -4.82 -13.40
N ASN A 55 -2.46 -4.80 -12.96
CA ASN A 55 -1.51 -5.87 -13.29
C ASN A 55 -1.92 -7.21 -12.68
N ALA A 56 -2.41 -7.24 -11.43
CA ALA A 56 -2.84 -8.46 -10.78
C ALA A 56 -4.05 -9.08 -11.49
N ARG A 57 -5.02 -8.25 -11.89
CA ARG A 57 -6.16 -8.68 -12.70
C ARG A 57 -5.70 -9.37 -13.99
N LYS A 58 -4.76 -8.76 -14.72
CA LYS A 58 -4.20 -9.33 -15.94
C LYS A 58 -3.40 -10.62 -15.71
N ILE A 59 -2.57 -10.66 -14.66
CA ILE A 59 -1.66 -11.77 -14.39
C ILE A 59 -2.40 -13.04 -13.97
N TYR A 60 -3.47 -12.88 -13.20
CA TYR A 60 -4.26 -13.99 -12.63
C TYR A 60 -5.60 -14.22 -13.32
N ASN A 61 -5.95 -13.37 -14.28
CA ASN A 61 -7.23 -13.38 -14.99
C ASN A 61 -8.43 -13.36 -14.04
N ILE A 62 -8.47 -12.34 -13.18
CA ILE A 62 -9.51 -12.13 -12.17
C ILE A 62 -9.94 -10.66 -12.17
N GLU A 63 -11.15 -10.36 -11.72
CA GLU A 63 -11.60 -8.98 -11.55
C GLU A 63 -11.35 -8.46 -10.13
N ASN A 64 -11.63 -9.29 -9.13
CA ASN A 64 -11.56 -8.88 -7.73
C ASN A 64 -10.23 -9.31 -7.08
N VAL A 65 -9.36 -8.34 -6.81
CA VAL A 65 -8.08 -8.57 -6.14
C VAL A 65 -8.25 -8.38 -4.63
N MET A 66 -8.96 -9.33 -4.01
CA MET A 66 -9.22 -9.39 -2.57
C MET A 66 -8.90 -10.79 -2.03
N PRO A 67 -8.59 -10.95 -0.73
CA PRO A 67 -8.40 -12.27 -0.13
C PRO A 67 -9.68 -13.10 -0.21
N ASN A 68 -9.78 -13.97 -1.21
CA ASN A 68 -10.88 -14.88 -1.44
C ASN A 68 -10.35 -16.23 -1.97
N LYS A 69 -11.23 -17.23 -2.07
CA LYS A 69 -10.86 -18.57 -2.53
C LYS A 69 -10.29 -18.58 -3.95
N GLU A 70 -10.85 -17.77 -4.84
CA GLU A 70 -10.41 -17.67 -6.24
C GLU A 70 -8.97 -17.15 -6.34
N LEU A 71 -8.66 -16.03 -5.69
CA LEU A 71 -7.33 -15.45 -5.68
C LEU A 71 -6.32 -16.39 -5.02
N ALA A 72 -6.70 -17.04 -3.91
CA ALA A 72 -5.87 -18.04 -3.24
C ALA A 72 -5.45 -19.16 -4.21
N LEU A 73 -6.43 -19.74 -4.92
CA LEU A 73 -6.19 -20.77 -5.92
C LEU A 73 -5.29 -20.28 -7.06
N LYS A 74 -5.59 -19.12 -7.65
CA LYS A 74 -4.83 -18.57 -8.79
C LYS A 74 -3.40 -18.17 -8.43
N THR A 75 -3.18 -17.73 -7.20
CA THR A 75 -1.86 -17.30 -6.72
C THR A 75 -1.02 -18.46 -6.18
N GLY A 76 -1.69 -19.53 -5.72
CA GLY A 76 -1.08 -20.60 -4.95
C GLY A 76 -0.83 -20.20 -3.49
N CYS A 77 -1.47 -19.15 -2.98
CA CYS A 77 -1.29 -18.64 -1.61
C CYS A 77 -2.50 -18.96 -0.72
N THR A 78 -2.27 -19.17 0.57
CA THR A 78 -3.33 -19.33 1.56
C THR A 78 -4.10 -18.02 1.77
N ILE A 79 -5.37 -18.12 2.15
CA ILE A 79 -6.20 -16.94 2.41
C ILE A 79 -5.63 -16.11 3.57
N GLU A 80 -5.03 -16.78 4.56
CA GLU A 80 -4.40 -16.20 5.73
C GLU A 80 -3.22 -15.31 5.34
N ALA A 81 -2.36 -15.80 4.45
CA ALA A 81 -1.23 -15.02 3.91
C ALA A 81 -1.71 -13.79 3.14
N LEU A 82 -2.73 -13.94 2.29
CA LEU A 82 -3.33 -12.83 1.55
C LEU A 82 -3.93 -11.78 2.50
N LYS A 83 -4.65 -12.21 3.55
CA LYS A 83 -5.21 -11.33 4.59
C LYS A 83 -4.12 -10.62 5.38
N GLU A 84 -3.02 -11.30 5.72
CA GLU A 84 -1.91 -10.68 6.46
C GLU A 84 -1.29 -9.53 5.64
N ILE A 85 -1.06 -9.73 4.34
CA ILE A 85 -0.51 -8.68 3.46
C ILE A 85 -1.46 -7.46 3.41
N VAL A 86 -2.77 -7.70 3.30
CA VAL A 86 -3.78 -6.63 3.33
C VAL A 86 -3.73 -5.87 4.65
N LYS A 87 -3.73 -6.59 5.79
CA LYS A 87 -3.63 -6.02 7.15
C LYS A 87 -2.37 -5.16 7.31
N ARG A 88 -1.22 -5.58 6.78
CA ARG A 88 0.02 -4.77 6.79
C ARG A 88 -0.13 -3.49 5.97
N GLY A 89 -0.84 -3.55 4.85
CA GLY A 89 -1.15 -2.36 4.05
C GLY A 89 -2.06 -1.40 4.80
N GLU A 90 -3.15 -1.90 5.39
CA GLU A 90 -4.04 -1.10 6.24
C GLU A 90 -3.30 -0.47 7.42
N GLY A 91 -2.45 -1.22 8.11
CA GLY A 91 -1.59 -0.69 9.17
C GLY A 91 -0.70 0.45 8.68
N ALA A 92 -0.09 0.31 7.49
CA ALA A 92 0.72 1.37 6.89
C ALA A 92 -0.09 2.63 6.53
N TYR A 93 -1.37 2.48 6.16
CA TYR A 93 -2.26 3.62 5.91
C TYR A 93 -2.36 4.52 7.14
N TYR A 94 -2.50 3.94 8.33
CA TYR A 94 -2.62 4.67 9.59
C TYR A 94 -1.27 5.11 10.19
N SER A 95 -0.27 4.22 10.18
CA SER A 95 1.01 4.45 10.84
C SER A 95 1.98 5.33 10.05
N SER A 96 1.89 5.31 8.72
CA SER A 96 2.84 5.96 7.82
C SER A 96 2.20 7.04 6.95
N GLY A 97 0.97 6.81 6.51
CA GLY A 97 0.22 7.67 5.60
C GLY A 97 -0.01 7.01 4.24
N SER A 98 -0.69 7.74 3.36
CA SER A 98 -1.10 7.25 2.03
C SER A 98 -1.17 8.41 1.04
N ARG A 99 -1.36 8.07 -0.24
CA ARG A 99 -1.84 9.03 -1.25
C ARG A 99 -3.18 9.63 -0.78
N PRO A 100 -3.52 10.85 -1.23
CA PRO A 100 -4.84 11.41 -0.94
C PRO A 100 -5.98 10.53 -1.46
N ASN A 101 -7.15 10.67 -0.84
CA ASN A 101 -8.40 10.01 -1.23
C ASN A 101 -8.28 8.48 -1.30
N GLN A 102 -7.51 7.89 -0.38
CA GLN A 102 -7.41 6.44 -0.22
C GLN A 102 -8.15 6.01 1.05
N THR A 103 -8.63 4.78 1.05
CA THR A 103 -9.09 4.08 2.26
C THR A 103 -8.00 3.13 2.75
N ALA A 104 -8.10 2.66 3.99
CA ALA A 104 -7.20 1.61 4.48
C ALA A 104 -7.30 0.37 3.59
N GLN A 105 -8.54 -0.05 3.26
CA GLN A 105 -8.81 -1.18 2.37
C GLN A 105 -8.15 -1.00 1.00
N SER A 106 -8.36 0.13 0.30
CA SER A 106 -7.79 0.34 -1.04
C SER A 106 -6.26 0.35 -1.01
N TRP A 107 -5.67 0.80 0.10
CA TRP A 107 -4.24 0.76 0.33
C TRP A 107 -3.72 -0.66 0.59
N GLY A 108 -4.45 -1.44 1.38
CA GLY A 108 -4.23 -2.87 1.63
C GLY A 108 -4.28 -3.69 0.34
N LEU A 109 -5.34 -3.55 -0.44
CA LEU A 109 -5.50 -4.28 -1.71
C LEU A 109 -4.44 -3.89 -2.75
N ALA A 110 -4.04 -2.61 -2.78
CA ALA A 110 -2.93 -2.19 -3.64
C ALA A 110 -1.58 -2.81 -3.22
N ARG A 111 -1.37 -3.04 -1.91
CA ARG A 111 -0.20 -3.75 -1.38
C ARG A 111 -0.26 -5.24 -1.70
N LEU A 112 -1.42 -5.87 -1.52
CA LEU A 112 -1.67 -7.26 -1.92
C LEU A 112 -1.33 -7.46 -3.40
N ALA A 113 -1.93 -6.66 -4.27
CA ALA A 113 -1.67 -6.72 -5.70
C ALA A 113 -0.19 -6.50 -6.03
N SER A 114 0.49 -5.56 -5.36
CA SER A 114 1.93 -5.33 -5.54
C SER A 114 2.77 -6.53 -5.09
N SER A 115 2.36 -7.23 -4.04
CA SER A 115 3.06 -8.40 -3.50
C SER A 115 2.94 -9.63 -4.39
N LEU A 116 1.80 -9.76 -5.07
CA LEU A 116 1.56 -10.89 -5.97
C LEU A 116 2.14 -10.66 -7.39
N THR A 117 2.50 -9.43 -7.76
CA THR A 117 2.85 -9.07 -9.15
C THR A 117 4.30 -8.65 -9.35
N ALA A 118 5.23 -9.22 -8.57
CA ALA A 118 6.66 -8.85 -8.54
C ALA A 118 6.91 -7.36 -8.25
N GLY A 119 5.96 -6.69 -7.61
CA GLY A 119 6.14 -5.33 -7.11
C GLY A 119 7.05 -5.32 -5.89
N LYS A 120 7.52 -4.12 -5.52
CA LYS A 120 8.41 -3.94 -4.36
C LYS A 120 7.80 -4.43 -3.04
N ALA A 121 6.47 -4.45 -2.91
CA ALA A 121 5.82 -5.01 -1.74
C ALA A 121 6.10 -6.51 -1.58
N ALA A 122 6.29 -7.25 -2.68
CA ALA A 122 6.62 -8.68 -2.63
C ALA A 122 7.96 -8.93 -1.93
N ALA A 123 8.95 -8.06 -2.15
CA ALA A 123 10.23 -8.11 -1.46
C ALA A 123 10.11 -7.77 0.04
N VAL A 124 9.19 -6.88 0.41
CA VAL A 124 8.94 -6.49 1.81
C VAL A 124 8.15 -7.56 2.56
N ASP A 125 7.14 -8.13 1.91
CA ASP A 125 6.24 -9.16 2.45
C ASP A 125 6.71 -10.58 2.12
N TYR A 126 7.96 -10.74 1.68
CA TYR A 126 8.52 -11.99 1.19
C TYR A 126 8.34 -13.12 2.21
N SER A 127 8.55 -12.87 3.50
CA SER A 127 8.40 -13.89 4.55
C SER A 127 6.96 -14.40 4.69
N ILE A 128 5.95 -13.60 4.32
CA ILE A 128 4.56 -14.04 4.31
C ILE A 128 4.31 -14.91 3.09
N LEU A 129 4.83 -14.51 1.92
CA LEU A 129 4.70 -15.26 0.67
C LEU A 129 5.44 -16.60 0.76
N ASP A 130 6.60 -16.63 1.42
CA ASP A 130 7.41 -17.82 1.64
C ASP A 130 6.74 -18.85 2.54
N LYS A 131 6.10 -18.42 3.61
CA LYS A 131 5.35 -19.30 4.51
C LYS A 131 3.99 -19.70 3.97
N GLY A 132 3.37 -18.82 3.18
CA GLY A 132 1.96 -18.87 2.84
C GLY A 132 1.64 -19.22 1.40
N CYS A 133 2.62 -19.36 0.53
CA CYS A 133 2.40 -19.69 -0.88
C CYS A 133 3.16 -20.95 -1.30
N ASN A 134 2.61 -21.65 -2.28
CA ASN A 134 3.30 -22.73 -2.98
C ASN A 134 4.53 -22.16 -3.69
N HIS A 135 5.71 -22.74 -3.42
CA HIS A 135 6.99 -22.28 -3.96
C HIS A 135 7.12 -22.48 -5.48
N ASN A 136 6.34 -23.39 -6.06
CA ASN A 136 6.23 -23.56 -7.50
C ASN A 136 5.14 -22.64 -8.10
N GLY A 137 4.37 -21.95 -7.25
CA GLY A 137 3.29 -21.07 -7.64
C GLY A 137 3.77 -19.74 -8.22
N LYS A 138 2.97 -19.18 -9.14
CA LYS A 138 3.29 -17.94 -9.85
C LYS A 138 3.59 -16.76 -8.92
N ALA A 139 2.84 -16.63 -7.82
CA ALA A 139 3.06 -15.55 -6.85
C ALA A 139 4.45 -15.63 -6.17
N PHE A 140 4.89 -16.83 -5.78
CA PHE A 140 6.18 -17.03 -5.14
C PHE A 140 7.34 -16.81 -6.11
N VAL A 141 7.25 -17.34 -7.33
CA VAL A 141 8.25 -17.08 -8.39
C VAL A 141 8.39 -15.57 -8.65
N LEU A 142 7.29 -14.83 -8.68
CA LEU A 142 7.31 -13.36 -8.82
C LEU A 142 7.88 -12.67 -7.57
N ALA A 143 7.68 -13.23 -6.38
CA ALA A 143 8.28 -12.75 -5.14
C ALA A 143 9.81 -12.90 -5.16
N ASN A 144 10.35 -14.02 -5.65
CA ASN A 144 11.79 -14.26 -5.79
C ASN A 144 12.43 -13.22 -6.70
N LYS A 145 11.85 -13.00 -7.89
CA LYS A 145 12.29 -11.94 -8.81
C LYS A 145 12.27 -10.55 -8.17
N SER A 146 11.25 -10.26 -7.36
CA SER A 146 11.17 -9.00 -6.62
C SER A 146 12.24 -8.90 -5.54
N ARG A 147 12.53 -10.00 -4.83
CA ARG A 147 13.56 -10.09 -3.79
C ARG A 147 14.96 -9.90 -4.34
N GLU A 148 15.27 -10.50 -5.49
CA GLU A 148 16.52 -10.27 -6.22
C GLU A 148 16.67 -8.79 -6.62
N LYS A 149 15.61 -8.23 -7.21
CA LYS A 149 15.62 -6.85 -7.73
C LYS A 149 15.67 -5.78 -6.63
N TYR A 150 14.90 -5.96 -5.56
CA TYR A 150 14.66 -4.92 -4.55
C TYR A 150 15.28 -5.26 -3.18
N LYS A 151 15.92 -6.42 -3.02
CA LYS A 151 16.47 -6.92 -1.75
C LYS A 151 15.39 -6.91 -0.68
N TYR A 152 15.54 -6.08 0.36
CA TYR A 152 14.57 -5.95 1.44
C TYR A 152 13.48 -4.88 1.18
N GLY A 153 13.37 -4.37 -0.06
CA GLY A 153 12.36 -3.39 -0.45
C GLY A 153 12.64 -1.96 0.06
N HIS A 154 13.82 -1.70 0.61
CA HIS A 154 14.22 -0.36 1.03
C HIS A 154 14.50 0.53 -0.20
N SER A 155 13.91 1.73 -0.20
CA SER A 155 14.25 2.74 -1.22
C SER A 155 14.00 4.14 -0.69
N LYS A 156 14.90 5.06 -1.04
CA LYS A 156 14.72 6.48 -0.76
C LYS A 156 13.59 6.99 -1.67
N THR A 157 12.57 7.59 -1.08
CA THR A 157 11.51 8.31 -1.80
C THR A 157 11.74 9.80 -1.64
N LYS A 158 11.59 10.59 -2.71
CA LYS A 158 11.64 12.05 -2.65
C LYS A 158 10.62 12.55 -1.62
N LYS A 159 11.07 13.40 -0.68
CA LYS A 159 10.24 13.95 0.40
C LYS A 159 10.07 15.45 0.18
N SER A 160 8.86 15.95 0.41
CA SER A 160 8.61 17.38 0.54
C SER A 160 8.92 17.81 1.97
N VAL A 161 9.57 18.96 2.11
CA VAL A 161 9.80 19.62 3.39
C VAL A 161 8.64 20.58 3.63
N PHE A 162 8.02 20.48 4.80
CA PHE A 162 6.96 21.40 5.20
C PHE A 162 7.33 22.05 6.53
N LYS A 163 7.16 23.38 6.59
CA LYS A 163 7.14 24.16 7.82
C LYS A 163 5.78 23.94 8.47
N ILE A 164 5.76 23.40 9.68
CA ILE A 164 4.53 23.37 10.49
C ILE A 164 4.37 24.80 10.97
N LYS A 165 3.34 25.52 10.51
CA LYS A 165 2.91 26.72 11.23
C LYS A 165 2.25 26.19 12.48
N ASN A 166 2.87 26.40 13.63
CA ASN A 166 2.20 26.16 14.91
C ASN A 166 0.98 27.10 14.90
N VAL A 167 -0.20 26.49 14.98
CA VAL A 167 -1.42 27.18 15.40
C VAL A 167 -1.55 26.89 16.87
#